data_AF-A0A8J7FKS1-F1
#
_entry.id   AF-A0A8J7FKS1-F1
#
_cell.length_a   1.000
_cell.length_b   1.000
_cell.length_c   1.000
_cell.angle_alpha   90.00
_cell.angle_beta   90.00
_cell.angle_gamma   90.00
#
_symmetry.space_group_name_H-M   'P 1'
#
loop_
_entity.id
_entity.type
_entity.pdbx_description
1 polymer ?
#
loop_
_entity_poly.entity_id
_entity_poly.type
_entity_poly.pdbx_seq_one_letter_code
_entity_poly.pdbx_strand_id
1 'polypeptide(L)'
;MKQFLSFFTVILLSTVLYSQISNKPSHKNKQTFYFFTIYYGFKNDVYVSEIYSIDINREELFKNTEFRYEEIKQYLVNNKIVNEIQSGYEKNYFQLNQAENERKVIMSQLTNHNYDVRSFQYIQESQQLL
;
A
#
# COMPACT_ATOMS: atom_id res chain seq x y z
N MET A 1 9.09 36.89 61.27
CA MET A 1 10.22 35.96 61.43
C MET A 1 9.68 34.53 61.41
N LYS A 2 9.92 33.77 60.34
CA LYS A 2 9.71 32.32 60.30
C LYS A 2 10.98 31.70 59.73
N GLN A 3 11.53 30.78 60.50
CA GLN A 3 12.80 30.11 60.31
C GLN A 3 12.66 28.93 59.34
N PHE A 4 13.67 28.82 58.47
CA PHE A 4 14.29 27.62 57.93
C PHE A 4 13.48 26.32 57.88
N LEU A 5 13.11 25.93 56.66
CA LEU A 5 12.80 24.54 56.32
C LEU A 5 13.96 23.95 55.50
N SER A 6 14.70 23.10 56.21
CA SER A 6 15.46 21.90 55.80
C SER A 6 16.01 21.79 54.36
N PHE A 7 17.34 21.77 54.30
CA PHE A 7 18.12 21.10 53.25
C PHE A 7 17.91 19.59 53.34
N PHE A 8 17.45 18.96 52.25
CA PHE A 8 17.85 17.59 51.91
C PHE A 8 17.97 17.47 50.40
N THR A 9 19.22 17.46 49.96
CA THR A 9 19.69 17.06 48.64
C THR A 9 19.39 15.59 48.41
N VAL A 10 18.68 15.28 47.31
CA VAL A 10 18.79 13.98 46.64
C VAL A 10 19.32 14.27 45.25
N ILE A 11 20.62 14.00 45.08
CA ILE A 11 21.30 14.02 43.80
C ILE A 11 20.81 12.80 43.03
N LEU A 12 19.89 12.99 42.08
CA LEU A 12 19.61 12.00 41.05
C LEU A 12 20.68 12.16 39.96
N LEU A 13 21.75 11.38 40.07
CA LEU A 13 22.68 11.10 38.98
C LEU A 13 21.88 10.43 37.85
N SER A 14 21.43 11.20 36.87
CA SER A 14 21.03 10.63 35.58
C SER A 14 22.29 10.24 34.84
N THR A 15 22.69 8.97 34.98
CA THR A 15 23.62 8.37 34.04
C THR A 15 22.96 8.40 32.66
N VAL A 16 23.38 9.33 31.81
CA VAL A 16 23.11 9.27 30.38
C VAL A 16 23.88 8.06 29.87
N LEU A 17 23.22 6.91 29.81
CA LEU A 17 23.68 5.79 29.00
C LEU A 17 23.63 6.27 27.55
N TYR A 18 24.76 6.75 27.06
CA TYR A 18 25.04 6.85 25.64
C TYR A 18 25.02 5.40 25.11
N SER A 19 23.85 4.90 24.72
CA SER A 19 23.82 3.75 23.85
C SER A 19 24.48 4.22 22.56
N GLN A 20 25.60 3.56 22.23
CA GLN A 20 26.26 3.74 20.95
C GLN A 20 25.22 3.43 19.88
N ILE A 21 24.70 4.49 19.23
CA ILE A 21 24.02 4.37 17.96
C ILE A 21 25.08 3.82 17.02
N SER A 22 25.07 2.50 16.87
CA SER A 22 25.75 1.81 15.80
C SER A 22 25.17 2.35 14.50
N ASN A 23 25.86 3.33 13.91
CA ASN A 23 25.65 3.73 12.53
C ASN A 23 26.11 2.58 11.63
N LYS A 24 25.29 1.55 11.54
CA LYS A 24 25.38 0.53 10.51
C LYS A 24 24.31 0.87 9.48
N PRO A 25 24.64 1.39 8.29
CA PRO A 25 23.65 1.43 7.23
C PRO A 25 23.36 -0.02 6.80
N SER A 26 22.11 -0.30 6.44
CA SER A 26 21.62 -1.56 5.83
C SER A 26 20.73 -2.43 6.72
N HIS A 27 19.43 -2.20 6.64
CA HIS A 27 18.53 -3.06 5.85
C HIS A 27 17.35 -2.20 5.40
N LYS A 28 17.19 -1.99 4.09
CA LYS A 28 15.93 -1.47 3.53
C LYS A 28 14.82 -2.46 3.92
N ASN A 29 14.01 -2.12 4.92
CA ASN A 29 13.07 -3.06 5.51
C ASN A 29 11.88 -3.20 4.55
N LYS A 30 11.92 -4.23 3.70
CA LYS A 30 10.80 -4.57 2.83
C LYS A 30 9.59 -4.88 3.71
N GLN A 31 8.47 -4.25 3.40
CA GLN A 31 7.19 -4.49 4.04
C GLN A 31 6.22 -5.00 2.96
N THR A 32 5.37 -5.96 3.31
CA THR A 32 4.29 -6.40 2.44
C THR A 32 3.23 -5.30 2.36
N PHE A 33 2.94 -4.85 1.15
CA PHE A 33 1.81 -3.98 0.84
C PHE A 33 0.76 -4.75 0.04
N TYR A 34 -0.51 -4.44 0.27
CA TYR A 34 -1.65 -5.06 -0.40
C TYR A 34 -2.26 -4.07 -1.35
N PHE A 35 -2.57 -4.51 -2.56
CA PHE A 35 -3.03 -3.65 -3.64
C PHE A 35 -4.27 -4.23 -4.31
N PHE A 36 -5.08 -3.35 -4.87
CA PHE A 36 -6.01 -3.72 -5.93
C PHE A 36 -6.10 -2.56 -6.94
N THR A 37 -6.48 -2.89 -8.16
CA THR A 37 -6.64 -1.92 -9.24
C THR A 37 -8.08 -1.84 -9.70
N ILE A 38 -8.45 -0.67 -10.20
CA ILE A 38 -9.76 -0.39 -10.78
C ILE A 38 -9.51 0.20 -12.15
N TYR A 39 -10.07 -0.41 -13.19
CA TYR A 39 -9.99 0.06 -14.56
C TYR A 39 -11.38 0.29 -15.13
N TYR A 40 -11.58 1.45 -15.73
CA TYR A 40 -12.80 1.83 -16.44
C TYR A 40 -12.63 1.51 -17.93
N GLY A 41 -13.46 0.58 -18.40
CA GLY A 41 -13.64 0.30 -19.82
C GLY A 41 -14.74 1.17 -20.43
N PHE A 42 -15.13 0.83 -21.66
CA PHE A 42 -16.26 1.47 -22.31
C PHE A 42 -17.60 0.89 -21.83
N LYS A 43 -18.71 1.56 -22.14
CA LYS A 43 -20.08 1.07 -21.87
C LYS A 43 -20.34 0.72 -20.39
N ASN A 44 -19.76 1.50 -19.48
CA ASN A 44 -19.85 1.30 -18.02
C ASN A 44 -19.18 0.00 -17.52
N ASP A 45 -18.31 -0.64 -18.31
CA ASP A 45 -17.52 -1.76 -17.83
C ASP A 45 -16.49 -1.28 -16.79
N VAL A 46 -16.39 -1.96 -15.65
CA VAL A 46 -15.36 -1.70 -14.64
C VAL A 46 -14.70 -3.00 -14.23
N TYR A 47 -13.38 -3.04 -14.32
CA TYR A 47 -12.57 -4.22 -13.99
C TYR A 47 -11.84 -3.96 -12.68
N VAL A 48 -12.12 -4.77 -11.67
CA VAL A 48 -11.53 -4.64 -10.33
C VAL A 48 -10.67 -5.87 -10.08
N SER A 49 -9.37 -5.69 -9.84
CA SER A 49 -8.51 -6.84 -9.56
C SER A 49 -8.88 -7.46 -8.22
N GLU A 50 -8.66 -8.76 -8.08
CA GLU A 50 -8.43 -9.37 -6.77
C GLU A 50 -7.21 -8.71 -6.10
N ILE A 51 -7.10 -8.89 -4.78
CA ILE A 51 -5.99 -8.32 -4.02
C ILE A 51 -4.73 -9.09 -4.33
N TYR A 52 -3.67 -8.36 -4.65
CA TYR A 52 -2.31 -8.87 -4.77
C TYR A 52 -1.40 -8.17 -3.76
N SER A 53 -0.25 -8.77 -3.49
CA SER A 53 0.67 -8.30 -2.46
C SER A 53 2.08 -8.21 -2.99
N ILE A 54 2.83 -7.18 -2.59
CA ILE A 54 4.21 -6.98 -2.99
C ILE A 54 5.05 -6.59 -1.78
N ASP A 55 6.19 -7.26 -1.61
CA ASP A 55 7.20 -6.90 -0.61
C ASP A 55 8.13 -5.81 -1.16
N ILE A 56 7.88 -4.57 -0.76
CA ILE A 56 8.63 -3.40 -1.25
C ILE A 56 9.03 -2.49 -0.10
N ASN A 57 10.02 -1.63 -0.38
CA ASN A 57 10.34 -0.55 0.54
C ASN A 57 9.24 0.52 0.47
N ARG A 58 8.91 1.13 1.61
CA ARG A 58 7.90 2.21 1.64
C ARG A 58 8.24 3.35 0.68
N GLU A 59 9.52 3.69 0.53
CA GLU A 59 9.99 4.71 -0.41
C GLU A 59 9.77 4.35 -1.89
N GLU A 60 9.58 3.07 -2.19
CA GLU A 60 9.37 2.52 -3.54
C GLU A 60 7.89 2.27 -3.84
N LEU A 61 7.00 2.47 -2.85
CA LEU A 61 5.55 2.27 -2.96
C LEU A 61 4.94 2.98 -4.17
N PHE A 62 5.23 4.28 -4.30
CA PHE A 62 4.68 5.13 -5.35
C PHE A 62 5.59 5.24 -6.58
N LYS A 63 6.88 4.88 -6.46
CA LYS A 63 7.84 5.03 -7.55
C LYS A 63 7.47 4.20 -8.78
N ASN A 64 6.86 3.03 -8.55
CA ASN A 64 6.53 2.08 -9.61
C ASN A 64 5.02 1.95 -9.85
N THR A 65 4.19 2.87 -9.31
CA THR A 65 2.73 2.80 -9.48
C THR A 65 2.32 2.90 -10.94
N GLU A 66 2.91 3.82 -11.70
CA GLU A 66 2.62 3.96 -13.14
C GLU A 66 3.00 2.69 -13.91
N PHE A 67 4.17 2.12 -13.62
CA PHE A 67 4.62 0.88 -14.24
C PHE A 67 3.68 -0.29 -13.93
N ARG A 68 3.32 -0.51 -12.65
CA ARG A 68 2.40 -1.59 -12.25
C ARG A 68 1.02 -1.41 -12.88
N TYR A 69 0.54 -0.17 -12.94
CA TYR A 69 -0.72 0.15 -13.61
C TYR A 69 -0.68 -0.23 -15.09
N GLU A 70 0.37 0.15 -15.82
CA GLU A 70 0.48 -0.21 -17.24
C GLU A 70 0.65 -1.72 -17.43
N GLU A 71 1.43 -2.39 -16.59
CA GLU A 71 1.61 -3.86 -16.61
C GLU A 71 0.26 -4.60 -16.47
N ILE A 72 -0.55 -4.23 -15.48
CA ILE A 72 -1.86 -4.85 -15.24
C ILE A 72 -2.85 -4.48 -16.35
N LYS A 73 -2.82 -3.25 -16.87
CA LYS A 73 -3.62 -2.85 -18.04
C LYS A 73 -3.29 -3.71 -19.26
N GLN A 74 -2.00 -3.90 -19.55
CA GLN A 74 -1.54 -4.75 -20.65
C GLN A 74 -1.97 -6.21 -20.44
N TYR A 75 -1.90 -6.71 -19.21
CA TYR A 75 -2.43 -8.04 -18.87
C TYR A 75 -3.92 -8.18 -19.25
N LEU A 76 -4.77 -7.20 -18.91
CA LEU A 76 -6.19 -7.22 -19.26
C LEU A 76 -6.42 -7.24 -20.78
N VAL A 77 -5.67 -6.43 -21.51
CA VAL A 77 -5.78 -6.32 -22.98
C VAL A 77 -5.27 -7.59 -23.68
N ASN A 78 -4.10 -8.09 -23.29
CA ASN A 78 -3.48 -9.27 -23.89
C ASN A 78 -4.29 -10.55 -23.66
N ASN A 79 -4.91 -10.67 -22.49
CA ASN A 79 -5.82 -11.79 -22.17
C ASN A 79 -7.23 -11.60 -22.75
N LYS A 80 -7.46 -10.56 -23.57
CA LYS A 80 -8.75 -10.25 -24.20
C LYS A 80 -9.90 -10.11 -23.20
N ILE A 81 -9.58 -9.68 -21.97
CA ILE A 81 -10.57 -9.38 -20.93
C ILE A 81 -11.28 -8.07 -21.28
N VAL A 82 -10.53 -7.13 -21.84
CA VAL A 82 -11.01 -5.84 -22.34
C VAL A 82 -10.26 -5.46 -23.61
N ASN A 83 -10.93 -4.76 -24.53
CA ASN A 83 -10.27 -4.29 -25.75
C ASN A 83 -9.45 -3.03 -25.50
N GLU A 84 -9.94 -2.13 -24.65
CA GLU A 84 -9.33 -0.85 -24.34
C GLU A 84 -9.79 -0.34 -22.97
N ILE A 85 -8.88 0.31 -22.26
CA ILE A 85 -9.10 0.96 -20.96
C ILE A 85 -9.10 2.47 -21.16
N GLN A 86 -10.11 3.16 -20.63
CA GLN A 86 -10.19 4.62 -20.66
C GLN A 86 -9.37 5.27 -19.54
N SER A 87 -9.50 4.72 -18.33
CA SER A 87 -8.85 5.25 -17.13
C SER A 87 -8.82 4.20 -16.04
N GLY A 88 -8.14 4.50 -14.95
CA GLY A 88 -8.08 3.62 -13.80
C GLY A 88 -7.13 4.14 -12.76
N TYR A 89 -7.02 3.39 -11.66
CA TYR A 89 -6.09 3.69 -10.58
C TYR A 89 -5.80 2.44 -9.75
N GLU A 90 -4.72 2.52 -8.98
CA GLU A 90 -4.31 1.52 -7.99
C GLU A 90 -4.57 2.06 -6.59
N LYS A 91 -5.06 1.20 -5.68
CA LYS A 91 -5.08 1.48 -4.24
C LYS A 91 -4.14 0.53 -3.52
N ASN A 92 -3.56 1.03 -2.43
CA ASN A 92 -2.58 0.31 -1.63
C ASN A 92 -2.89 0.40 -0.12
N TYR A 93 -2.54 -0.65 0.62
CA TYR A 93 -2.82 -0.77 2.06
C TYR A 93 -1.71 -1.50 2.78
N PHE A 94 -1.60 -1.23 4.08
CA PHE A 94 -0.67 -1.93 4.97
C PHE A 94 -1.23 -3.26 5.50
N GLN A 95 -2.56 -3.44 5.44
CA GLN A 95 -3.24 -4.61 5.98
C GLN A 95 -4.19 -5.22 4.94
N LEU A 96 -4.19 -6.55 4.83
CA LEU A 96 -5.02 -7.28 3.88
C LEU A 96 -6.52 -7.05 4.12
N ASN A 97 -6.96 -7.16 5.37
CA ASN A 97 -8.36 -6.96 5.76
C ASN A 97 -8.87 -5.55 5.39
N GLN A 98 -8.02 -4.52 5.48
CA GLN A 98 -8.35 -3.17 5.07
C GLN A 98 -8.58 -3.11 3.56
N ALA A 99 -7.67 -3.70 2.78
CA ALA A 99 -7.81 -3.80 1.32
C ALA A 99 -9.09 -4.56 0.93
N GLU A 100 -9.39 -5.68 1.58
CA GLU A 100 -10.59 -6.49 1.32
C GLU A 100 -11.89 -5.73 1.60
N ASN A 101 -11.94 -5.06 2.75
CA ASN A 101 -13.12 -4.29 3.14
C ASN A 101 -13.36 -3.13 2.18
N GLU A 102 -12.32 -2.36 1.86
CA GLU A 102 -12.46 -1.23 0.95
C GLU A 102 -12.81 -1.68 -0.48
N ARG A 103 -12.20 -2.78 -0.95
CA ARG A 103 -12.55 -3.36 -2.26
C ARG A 103 -14.02 -3.76 -2.33
N LYS A 104 -14.55 -4.45 -1.31
CA LYS A 104 -15.99 -4.82 -1.25
C LYS A 104 -16.89 -3.59 -1.27
N VAL A 105 -16.54 -2.54 -0.52
CA VAL A 105 -17.30 -1.29 -0.49
C VAL A 105 -17.31 -0.63 -1.87
N ILE A 106 -16.15 -0.51 -2.53
CA ILE A 106 -16.06 0.11 -3.85
C ILE A 106 -16.83 -0.70 -4.89
N MET A 107 -16.70 -2.03 -4.90
CA MET A 107 -17.45 -2.89 -5.83
C MET A 107 -18.97 -2.70 -5.63
N SER A 108 -19.44 -2.69 -4.39
CA SER A 108 -20.86 -2.42 -4.07
C SER A 108 -21.31 -1.04 -4.56
N GLN A 109 -20.49 0.00 -4.33
CA GLN A 109 -20.76 1.34 -4.81
C GLN A 109 -20.86 1.39 -6.34
N LEU A 110 -19.90 0.80 -7.06
CA LEU A 110 -19.91 0.77 -8.52
C LEU A 110 -21.15 0.05 -9.07
N THR A 111 -21.50 -1.11 -8.52
CA THR A 111 -22.72 -1.83 -8.90
C THR A 111 -23.97 -0.98 -8.66
N ASN A 112 -24.06 -0.29 -7.51
CA ASN A 112 -25.20 0.60 -7.20
C ASN A 112 -25.29 1.82 -8.13
N HIS A 113 -24.20 2.19 -8.81
CA HIS A 113 -24.17 3.24 -9.83
C HIS A 113 -24.34 2.69 -11.26
N ASN A 114 -24.80 1.45 -11.42
CA ASN A 114 -25.05 0.78 -12.70
C ASN A 114 -23.80 0.56 -13.58
N TYR A 115 -22.63 0.39 -12.96
CA TYR A 115 -21.46 -0.15 -13.66
C TYR A 115 -21.55 -1.68 -13.78
N ASP A 116 -21.05 -2.24 -14.89
CA ASP A 116 -20.83 -3.68 -15.04
C ASP A 116 -19.48 -4.04 -14.41
N VAL A 117 -19.52 -4.41 -13.12
CA VAL A 117 -18.33 -4.67 -12.31
C VAL A 117 -17.87 -6.11 -12.49
N ARG A 118 -16.67 -6.29 -13.01
CA ARG A 118 -16.03 -7.59 -13.23
C ARG A 118 -14.79 -7.73 -12.37
N SER A 119 -14.71 -8.82 -11.61
CA SER A 119 -13.48 -9.16 -10.92
C SER A 119 -12.53 -9.91 -11.85
N PHE A 120 -11.22 -9.68 -11.69
CA PHE A 120 -10.20 -10.49 -12.34
C PHE A 120 -9.04 -10.78 -11.39
N GLN A 121 -8.43 -11.96 -11.53
CA GLN A 121 -7.21 -12.27 -10.82
C GLN A 121 -6.01 -11.75 -11.62
N TYR A 122 -5.21 -10.90 -10.98
CA TYR A 122 -3.90 -10.52 -11.52
C TYR A 122 -2.87 -11.54 -11.03
N ILE A 123 -2.30 -12.29 -11.97
CA ILE A 123 -1.17 -13.15 -11.71
C ILE A 123 0.05 -12.35 -12.14
N GLN A 124 0.81 -11.86 -11.17
CA GLN A 124 2.07 -11.20 -11.47
C GLN A 124 2.99 -12.23 -12.12
N GLU A 125 3.19 -12.10 -13.43
CA GLU A 125 4.24 -12.83 -14.11
C GLU A 125 5.55 -12.41 -13.45
N SER A 126 6.42 -13.36 -13.15
CA SER A 126 7.69 -13.09 -12.47
C SER A 126 8.61 -12.32 -13.41
N GLN A 127 8.35 -11.03 -13.57
CA GLN A 127 9.30 -10.12 -14.17
C GLN A 127 10.45 -10.01 -13.18
N GLN A 128 11.53 -10.70 -13.52
CA GLN A 128 12.87 -10.34 -13.06
C GLN A 128 13.01 -8.84 -13.34
N LEU A 129 12.86 -8.03 -12.29
CA LEU A 129 13.24 -6.63 -12.31
C LEU A 129 14.72 -6.59 -12.72
N LEU A 130 14.96 -6.33 -14.01
CA LEU A 130 16.28 -6.05 -14.57
C LEU A 130 16.83 -4.76 -13.98
#